data_AF-A0A8D0A5S0-F1
#
_entry.id   AF-A0A8D0A5S0-F1
#
_cell.length_a   1.000
_cell.length_b   1.000
_cell.length_c   1.000
_cell.angle_alpha   90.00
_cell.angle_beta   90.00
_cell.angle_gamma   90.00
#
_symmetry.space_group_name_H-M   'P 1'
#
loop_
_entity.id
_entity.type
_entity.pdbx_description
1 polymer ?
#
loop_
_entity_poly.entity_id
_entity_poly.type
_entity_poly.pdbx_seq_one_letter_code
_entity_poly.pdbx_strand_id
1 'polypeptide(L)'
;MFFSYFRIQEFKVALSEENINLKTLRELCFNGIPFEGGIRALCWKVSCPASVLEVYSQFLKEMIIQPGIAKANLGLFREDVTMEDHPLNPNPDSRWNNYFKDNEILLQIDKDVRRLYPDMAFFQRPTDYPCQLILDPQNDYETLRRRVEQTTLKAQTVNRNRSGVTNVSSPGKAFNLYPSNEYEVLPNGSEAHWEVVERILFIYAKLNPGIAYVQGMNEIVGPIYYTFATDPNSQWKEHAEADTFFCFTNLMSENRDNFIKSLDDSQCGITYKMESVYSMLKDKDLELYLKLEEQNIKPQYFTFRWLTLLLSQEFLLPDVIRIWDTLFSDQDRFHFLILVCCAMLILIRDNLLAGDFTVNMRSLQVRLFFIIHRNIKIPKLHM
;
A
#
# COMPACT_ATOMS: atom_id res chain seq x y z
N MET A 1 24.45 -16.52 15.49
CA MET A 1 24.80 -17.24 14.24
C MET A 1 24.24 -18.66 14.19
N PHE A 2 24.58 -19.56 15.12
CA PHE A 2 24.11 -20.96 15.07
C PHE A 2 22.58 -21.15 15.01
N PHE A 3 21.81 -20.43 15.83
CA PHE A 3 20.33 -20.48 15.79
C PHE A 3 19.73 -19.98 14.48
N SER A 4 20.34 -18.96 13.86
CA SER A 4 19.86 -18.41 12.57
C SER A 4 20.08 -19.42 11.45
N TYR A 5 21.25 -20.06 11.43
CA TYR A 5 21.59 -21.07 10.44
C TYR A 5 20.65 -22.28 10.50
N PHE A 6 20.39 -22.80 11.71
CA PHE A 6 19.49 -23.95 11.87
C PHE A 6 18.08 -23.64 11.35
N ARG A 7 17.55 -22.47 11.70
CA ARG A 7 16.24 -22.02 11.24
C ARG A 7 16.15 -21.91 9.72
N ILE A 8 17.19 -21.38 9.08
CA ILE A 8 17.26 -21.32 7.60
C ILE A 8 17.19 -22.72 6.99
N GLN A 9 17.82 -23.72 7.61
CA GLN A 9 17.77 -25.10 7.10
C GLN A 9 16.37 -25.71 7.26
N GLU A 10 15.66 -25.45 8.36
CA GLU A 10 14.27 -25.91 8.55
C GLU A 10 13.36 -25.42 7.41
N PHE A 11 13.45 -24.13 7.07
CA PHE A 11 12.69 -23.57 5.96
C PHE A 11 13.11 -24.17 4.61
N LYS A 12 14.41 -24.35 4.36
CA LYS A 12 14.89 -24.95 3.11
C LYS A 12 14.38 -26.37 2.93
N VAL A 13 14.37 -27.17 3.99
CA VAL A 13 13.81 -28.53 3.95
C VAL A 13 12.32 -28.47 3.62
N ALA A 14 11.53 -27.69 4.36
CA ALA A 14 10.08 -27.57 4.16
C ALA A 14 9.71 -27.05 2.75
N LEU A 15 10.52 -26.15 2.19
CA LEU A 15 10.29 -25.56 0.85
C LEU A 15 10.84 -26.42 -0.30
N SER A 16 11.65 -27.44 0.00
CA SER A 16 12.21 -28.36 -1.00
C SER A 16 11.34 -29.59 -1.30
N GLU A 17 10.28 -29.80 -0.51
CA GLU A 17 9.33 -30.90 -0.71
C GLU A 17 8.53 -30.71 -2.00
N GLU A 18 8.35 -31.78 -2.78
CA GLU A 18 7.56 -31.76 -4.03
C GLU A 18 6.11 -31.29 -3.80
N ASN A 19 5.56 -31.63 -2.63
CA ASN A 19 4.29 -31.11 -2.13
C ASN A 19 4.53 -30.43 -0.79
N ILE A 20 4.61 -29.10 -0.79
CA ILE A 20 4.87 -28.31 0.41
C ILE A 20 3.77 -28.54 1.44
N ASN A 21 4.15 -29.04 2.63
CA ASN A 21 3.23 -29.16 3.76
C ASN A 21 2.88 -27.77 4.32
N LEU A 22 1.73 -27.23 3.91
CA LEU A 22 1.27 -25.90 4.31
C LEU A 22 1.08 -25.74 5.83
N LYS A 23 0.77 -26.81 6.56
CA LYS A 23 0.61 -26.73 8.02
C LYS A 23 1.97 -26.49 8.67
N THR A 24 2.96 -27.31 8.34
CA THR A 24 4.32 -27.17 8.86
C THR A 24 4.94 -25.83 8.46
N LEU A 25 4.76 -25.41 7.20
CA LEU A 25 5.28 -24.12 6.74
C LEU A 25 4.66 -22.95 7.52
N ARG A 26 3.34 -22.98 7.76
CA ARG A 26 2.66 -21.95 8.57
C ARG A 26 3.19 -21.90 10.00
N GLU A 27 3.38 -23.04 10.65
CA GLU A 27 3.96 -23.12 12.01
C GLU A 27 5.38 -22.52 12.08
N LEU A 28 6.20 -22.74 11.05
CA LEU A 28 7.53 -22.14 10.93
C LEU A 28 7.44 -20.61 10.74
N CYS A 29 6.60 -20.16 9.81
CA CYS A 29 6.38 -18.75 9.50
C CYS A 29 5.82 -17.96 10.70
N PHE A 30 4.95 -18.56 11.51
CA PHE A 30 4.31 -17.93 12.66
C PHE A 30 5.32 -17.30 13.61
N ASN A 31 6.46 -17.96 13.80
CA ASN A 31 7.52 -17.51 14.69
C ASN A 31 8.46 -16.47 14.04
N GLY A 32 8.19 -16.05 12.81
CA GLY A 32 9.00 -15.14 12.00
C GLY A 32 9.89 -15.85 11.00
N ILE A 33 10.03 -15.27 9.81
CA ILE A 33 10.78 -15.86 8.72
C ILE A 33 12.19 -15.24 8.69
N PRO A 34 13.26 -16.01 8.44
CA PRO A 34 14.60 -15.45 8.24
C PRO A 34 14.65 -14.42 7.12
N PHE A 35 15.44 -13.36 7.30
CA PHE A 35 15.64 -12.34 6.27
C PHE A 35 16.51 -12.83 5.09
N GLU A 36 17.44 -13.74 5.37
CA GLU A 36 18.43 -14.20 4.40
C GLU A 36 17.85 -15.15 3.36
N GLY A 37 18.37 -15.07 2.12
CA GLY A 37 18.15 -16.10 1.10
C GLY A 37 16.77 -16.11 0.42
N GLY A 38 16.00 -15.02 0.48
CA GLY A 38 14.71 -14.91 -0.24
C GLY A 38 13.57 -15.76 0.32
N ILE A 39 13.80 -16.42 1.47
CA ILE A 39 12.86 -17.36 2.08
C ILE A 39 11.51 -16.69 2.36
N ARG A 40 11.53 -15.44 2.86
CA ARG A 40 10.30 -14.70 3.16
C ARG A 40 9.43 -14.48 1.93
N ALA A 41 10.00 -14.02 0.83
CA ALA A 41 9.25 -13.78 -0.39
C ALA A 41 8.58 -15.08 -0.87
N LEU A 42 9.31 -16.19 -0.84
CA LEU A 42 8.77 -17.49 -1.22
C LEU A 42 7.64 -17.95 -0.28
N CYS A 43 7.84 -17.85 1.04
CA CYS A 43 6.80 -18.20 2.03
C CYS A 43 5.52 -17.37 1.84
N TRP A 44 5.65 -16.06 1.64
CA TRP A 44 4.50 -15.18 1.41
C TRP A 44 3.78 -15.53 0.10
N LYS A 45 4.52 -15.84 -0.98
CA LYS A 45 3.94 -16.32 -2.24
C LYS A 45 3.22 -17.65 -2.09
N VAL A 46 3.72 -18.56 -1.26
CA VAL A 46 3.03 -19.84 -0.97
C VAL A 46 1.75 -19.60 -0.16
N SER A 47 1.78 -18.68 0.81
CA SER A 47 0.60 -18.31 1.60
C SER A 47 -0.45 -17.53 0.79
N CYS A 48 -0.01 -16.77 -0.21
CA CYS A 48 -0.84 -15.97 -1.10
C CYS A 48 -0.48 -16.29 -2.55
N PRO A 49 -0.98 -17.42 -3.11
CA PRO A 49 -0.57 -17.92 -4.41
C PRO A 49 -0.72 -16.84 -5.49
N ALA A 50 0.41 -16.50 -6.11
CA ALA A 50 0.44 -15.64 -7.27
C ALA A 50 -0.17 -16.39 -8.47
N SER A 51 -0.92 -15.68 -9.31
CA SER A 51 -1.45 -16.24 -10.54
C SER A 51 -0.50 -16.01 -11.72
N VAL A 52 -0.83 -16.54 -12.90
CA VAL A 52 0.09 -16.67 -14.06
C VAL A 52 0.57 -15.30 -14.56
N LEU A 53 1.88 -15.14 -14.78
CA LEU A 53 2.53 -13.92 -15.29
C LEU A 53 1.93 -13.38 -16.60
N GLU A 54 1.46 -14.29 -17.46
CA GLU A 54 0.78 -13.96 -18.72
C GLU A 54 -0.49 -13.13 -18.48
N VAL A 55 -1.24 -13.43 -17.41
CA VAL A 55 -2.46 -12.72 -17.04
C VAL A 55 -2.14 -11.28 -16.65
N TYR A 56 -1.08 -11.07 -15.85
CA TYR A 56 -0.69 -9.71 -15.46
C TYR A 56 -0.21 -8.88 -16.66
N SER A 57 0.53 -9.51 -17.58
CA SER A 57 0.98 -8.86 -18.82
C SER A 57 -0.20 -8.40 -19.69
N GLN A 58 -1.30 -9.14 -19.68
CA GLN A 58 -2.53 -8.75 -20.36
C GLN A 58 -3.19 -7.52 -19.71
N PHE A 59 -3.24 -7.46 -18.37
CA PHE A 59 -3.78 -6.29 -17.66
C PHE A 59 -3.01 -5.01 -17.96
N LEU A 60 -1.68 -5.07 -18.04
CA LEU A 60 -0.85 -3.94 -18.47
C LEU A 60 -1.27 -3.43 -19.86
N LYS A 61 -1.47 -4.35 -20.81
CA LYS A 61 -1.87 -4.01 -22.18
C LYS A 61 -3.28 -3.45 -22.30
N GLU A 62 -4.22 -3.88 -21.46
CA GLU A 62 -5.63 -3.44 -21.56
C GLU A 62 -5.92 -2.19 -20.75
N MET A 63 -5.29 -2.04 -19.57
CA MET A 63 -5.70 -1.05 -18.57
C MET A 63 -4.78 0.16 -18.51
N ILE A 64 -3.49 -0.04 -18.81
CA ILE A 64 -2.48 1.02 -18.85
C ILE A 64 -2.33 1.51 -20.29
N ILE A 65 -2.12 0.57 -21.21
CA ILE A 65 -1.90 0.85 -22.63
C ILE A 65 -3.27 0.96 -23.33
N GLN A 66 -3.91 2.12 -23.31
CA GLN A 66 -5.19 2.27 -24.04
C GLN A 66 -4.94 2.27 -25.57
N PRO A 67 -5.50 1.31 -26.34
CA PRO A 67 -5.39 1.31 -27.79
C PRO A 67 -6.27 2.43 -28.35
N GLY A 68 -5.65 3.56 -28.73
CA GLY A 68 -6.33 4.72 -29.33
C GLY A 68 -5.65 6.06 -29.04
N ILE A 69 -5.03 6.22 -27.87
CA ILE A 69 -4.29 7.46 -27.50
C ILE A 69 -2.93 7.54 -28.21
N ALA A 70 -2.41 6.40 -28.66
CA ALA A 70 -1.11 6.23 -29.31
C ALA A 70 -0.83 7.22 -30.45
N LYS A 71 -1.85 7.61 -31.21
CA LYS A 71 -1.67 8.38 -32.45
C LYS A 71 -1.66 9.90 -32.26
N ALA A 72 -2.02 10.40 -31.07
CA ALA A 72 -2.19 11.82 -30.82
C ALA A 72 -0.89 12.63 -30.90
N ASN A 73 0.24 12.04 -30.48
CA ASN A 73 1.52 12.74 -30.39
C ASN A 73 2.27 12.86 -31.72
N LEU A 74 1.87 12.08 -32.73
CA LEU A 74 2.49 12.05 -34.06
C LEU A 74 1.76 12.96 -35.08
N GLY A 75 0.79 13.76 -34.64
CA GLY A 75 -0.02 14.61 -35.53
C GLY A 75 -0.97 13.81 -36.43
N LEU A 76 -1.21 12.54 -36.11
CA LEU A 76 -2.17 11.66 -36.80
C LEU A 76 -3.57 11.79 -36.16
N PHE A 77 -4.61 11.47 -36.93
CA PHE A 77 -6.00 11.52 -36.47
C PHE A 77 -6.20 10.68 -35.20
N ARG A 78 -6.82 11.29 -34.19
CA ARG A 78 -7.28 10.67 -32.94
C ARG A 78 -8.46 9.73 -33.24
N GLU A 79 -8.20 8.43 -33.42
CA GLU A 79 -9.23 7.39 -33.63
C GLU A 79 -10.17 7.23 -32.41
N ASP A 80 -9.76 7.72 -31.24
CA ASP A 80 -10.48 7.72 -29.97
C ASP A 80 -11.52 8.87 -29.84
N VAL A 81 -11.45 9.90 -30.69
CA VAL A 81 -12.41 11.01 -30.70
C VAL A 81 -13.32 10.88 -31.92
N THR A 82 -14.57 10.47 -31.68
CA THR A 82 -15.60 10.39 -32.71
C THR A 82 -16.67 11.45 -32.45
N MET A 83 -17.57 11.66 -33.42
CA MET A 83 -18.74 12.52 -33.20
C MET A 83 -19.65 11.98 -32.09
N GLU A 84 -19.60 10.67 -31.82
CA GLU A 84 -20.44 9.98 -30.84
C GLU A 84 -19.75 9.83 -29.46
N ASP A 85 -18.42 9.91 -29.39
CA ASP A 85 -17.64 9.78 -28.16
C ASP A 85 -16.43 10.73 -28.16
N HIS A 86 -16.53 11.80 -27.36
CA HIS A 86 -15.56 12.88 -27.31
C HIS A 86 -15.38 13.39 -25.86
N PRO A 87 -14.32 14.18 -25.56
CA PRO A 87 -14.00 14.63 -24.19
C PRO A 87 -15.06 15.44 -23.45
N LEU A 88 -16.08 15.94 -24.16
CA LEU A 88 -17.16 16.76 -23.61
C LEU A 88 -18.51 16.02 -23.67
N ASN A 89 -18.49 14.72 -23.99
CA ASN A 89 -19.70 13.92 -24.12
C ASN A 89 -20.33 13.72 -22.73
N PRO A 90 -21.59 14.14 -22.50
CA PRO A 90 -22.24 13.97 -21.21
C PRO A 90 -22.70 12.53 -20.92
N ASN A 91 -22.60 11.61 -21.90
CA ASN A 91 -23.02 10.22 -21.73
C ASN A 91 -22.17 9.51 -20.65
N PRO A 92 -22.77 8.97 -19.57
CA PRO A 92 -22.04 8.25 -18.53
C PRO A 92 -21.20 7.08 -19.04
N ASP A 93 -21.59 6.46 -20.15
CA ASP A 93 -20.90 5.32 -20.77
C ASP A 93 -19.78 5.75 -21.75
N SER A 94 -19.54 7.06 -21.89
CA SER A 94 -18.44 7.60 -22.71
C SER A 94 -17.08 7.11 -22.21
N ARG A 95 -16.20 6.70 -23.14
CA ARG A 95 -14.82 6.32 -22.82
C ARG A 95 -14.05 7.49 -22.22
N TRP A 96 -14.38 8.72 -22.62
CA TRP A 96 -13.78 9.93 -22.06
C TRP A 96 -14.22 10.19 -20.62
N ASN A 97 -15.49 9.97 -20.27
CA ASN A 97 -15.93 10.09 -18.87
C ASN A 97 -15.24 9.05 -17.99
N ASN A 98 -15.07 7.82 -18.48
CA ASN A 98 -14.29 6.80 -17.76
C ASN A 98 -12.80 7.18 -17.66
N TYR A 99 -12.21 7.74 -18.72
CA TYR A 99 -10.84 8.26 -18.70
C TYR A 99 -10.62 9.35 -17.63
N PHE A 100 -11.55 10.30 -17.51
CA PHE A 100 -11.45 11.35 -16.49
C PHE A 100 -11.63 10.82 -15.07
N LYS A 101 -12.57 9.88 -14.85
CA LYS A 101 -12.71 9.17 -13.57
C LYS A 101 -11.44 8.39 -13.21
N ASP A 102 -10.85 7.70 -14.18
CA ASP A 102 -9.57 7.00 -14.01
C ASP A 102 -8.47 8.00 -13.60
N ASN A 103 -8.42 9.21 -14.18
CA ASN A 103 -7.43 10.22 -13.82
C ASN A 103 -7.63 10.76 -12.40
N GLU A 104 -8.87 10.91 -11.92
CA GLU A 104 -9.14 11.30 -10.53
C GLU A 104 -8.58 10.26 -9.54
N ILE A 105 -8.83 8.97 -9.82
CA ILE A 105 -8.29 7.85 -9.04
C ILE A 105 -6.75 7.85 -9.11
N LEU A 106 -6.18 7.99 -10.31
CA LEU A 106 -4.73 8.01 -10.52
C LEU A 106 -4.07 9.16 -9.73
N LEU A 107 -4.65 10.36 -9.73
CA LEU A 107 -4.14 11.49 -8.95
C LEU A 107 -4.19 11.27 -7.45
N GLN A 108 -5.15 10.48 -6.95
CA GLN A 108 -5.20 10.11 -5.55
C GLN A 108 -4.08 9.11 -5.22
N ILE A 109 -3.90 8.09 -6.06
CA ILE A 109 -2.84 7.09 -5.93
C ILE A 109 -1.46 7.77 -5.96
N ASP A 110 -1.18 8.60 -6.97
CA ASP A 110 0.10 9.32 -7.15
C ASP A 110 0.50 10.07 -5.87
N LYS A 111 -0.44 10.82 -5.27
CA LYS A 111 -0.20 11.58 -4.03
C LYS A 111 0.18 10.68 -2.86
N ASP A 112 -0.45 9.52 -2.74
CA ASP A 112 -0.26 8.60 -1.63
C ASP A 112 1.03 7.78 -1.78
N VAL A 113 1.33 7.27 -2.99
CA VAL A 113 2.54 6.48 -3.23
C VAL A 113 3.82 7.32 -3.15
N ARG A 114 3.77 8.61 -3.53
CA ARG A 114 4.91 9.54 -3.35
C ARG A 114 5.25 9.78 -1.89
N ARG A 115 4.31 9.56 -0.97
CA ARG A 115 4.47 9.74 0.48
C ARG A 115 4.67 8.41 1.22
N LEU A 116 4.75 7.30 0.48
CA LEU A 116 4.93 5.96 1.05
C LEU A 116 6.35 5.81 1.61
N TYR A 117 6.46 5.57 2.92
CA TYR A 117 7.72 5.42 3.66
C TYR A 117 8.79 6.48 3.28
N PRO A 118 8.57 7.78 3.57
CA PRO A 118 9.45 8.86 3.11
C PRO A 118 10.86 8.79 3.71
N ASP A 119 10.99 8.18 4.89
CA ASP A 119 12.27 7.92 5.57
C ASP A 119 13.08 6.80 4.90
N MET A 120 12.50 6.08 3.94
CA MET A 120 13.13 4.98 3.22
C MET A 120 13.39 5.36 1.76
N ALA A 121 14.66 5.56 1.41
CA ALA A 121 15.06 5.88 0.03
C ALA A 121 14.76 4.76 -1.00
N PHE A 122 14.27 3.59 -0.58
CA PHE A 122 13.96 2.47 -1.49
C PHE A 122 12.93 2.88 -2.54
N PHE A 123 11.78 3.43 -2.11
CA PHE A 123 10.68 3.73 -3.03
C PHE A 123 11.02 4.80 -4.07
N GLN A 124 11.97 5.68 -3.75
CA GLN A 124 12.43 6.77 -4.62
C GLN A 124 13.54 6.34 -5.59
N ARG A 125 14.20 5.21 -5.32
CA ARG A 125 15.28 4.71 -6.18
C ARG A 125 14.73 4.09 -7.47
N PRO A 126 15.53 4.08 -8.55
CA PRO A 126 15.19 3.34 -9.76
C PRO A 126 15.06 1.85 -9.44
N THR A 127 14.04 1.21 -10.01
CA THR A 127 13.97 -0.25 -10.06
C THR A 127 14.98 -0.80 -11.07
N ASP A 128 15.57 -1.95 -10.74
CA ASP A 128 16.42 -2.70 -11.68
C ASP A 128 15.60 -3.31 -12.85
N TYR A 129 14.27 -3.41 -12.68
CA TYR A 129 13.34 -4.00 -13.65
C TYR A 129 12.24 -3.01 -14.03
N PRO A 130 12.55 -1.95 -14.79
CA PRO A 130 11.54 -1.04 -15.29
C PRO A 130 10.62 -1.74 -16.29
N CYS A 131 9.32 -1.42 -16.26
CA CYS A 131 8.35 -2.03 -17.17
C CYS A 131 8.59 -1.60 -18.63
N GLN A 132 9.24 -2.48 -19.40
CA GLN A 132 9.64 -2.20 -20.78
C GLN A 132 8.46 -1.94 -21.71
N LEU A 133 7.31 -2.60 -21.48
CA LEU A 133 6.09 -2.38 -22.27
C LEU A 133 5.58 -0.94 -22.20
N ILE A 134 5.91 -0.21 -21.13
CA ILE A 134 5.48 1.16 -20.89
C ILE A 134 6.60 2.13 -21.27
N LEU A 135 7.84 1.77 -21.00
CA LEU A 135 9.01 2.65 -21.13
C LEU A 135 9.78 2.49 -22.44
N ASP A 136 9.32 1.62 -23.35
CA ASP A 136 9.91 1.47 -24.67
C ASP A 136 9.99 2.85 -25.37
N PRO A 137 11.18 3.32 -25.79
CA PRO A 137 11.33 4.59 -26.49
C PRO A 137 10.57 4.67 -27.82
N GLN A 138 10.22 3.52 -28.40
CA GLN A 138 9.39 3.40 -29.61
C GLN A 138 7.90 3.33 -29.27
N ASN A 139 7.55 3.42 -27.99
CA ASN A 139 6.18 3.31 -27.54
C ASN A 139 5.40 4.58 -27.82
N ASP A 140 4.29 4.43 -28.54
CA ASP A 140 3.40 5.54 -28.87
C ASP A 140 2.41 5.86 -27.72
N TYR A 141 2.30 4.99 -26.71
CA TYR A 141 1.31 5.13 -25.63
C TYR A 141 1.69 6.16 -24.56
N GLU A 142 0.66 6.75 -23.95
CA GLU A 142 0.83 7.65 -22.83
C GLU A 142 1.08 6.88 -21.52
N THR A 143 2.14 7.23 -20.79
CA THR A 143 2.45 6.64 -19.48
C THR A 143 1.56 7.22 -18.37
N LEU A 144 1.40 6.50 -17.25
CA LEU A 144 0.69 7.01 -16.07
C LEU A 144 1.32 8.32 -15.57
N ARG A 145 2.66 8.37 -15.49
CA ARG A 145 3.44 9.59 -15.21
C ARG A 145 2.98 10.77 -16.08
N ARG A 146 2.88 10.56 -17.39
CA ARG A 146 2.46 11.63 -18.33
C ARG A 146 0.99 12.02 -18.15
N ARG A 147 0.10 11.07 -17.86
CA ARG A 147 -1.31 11.36 -17.54
C ARG A 147 -1.44 12.24 -16.30
N VAL A 148 -0.65 11.96 -15.26
CA VAL A 148 -0.60 12.78 -14.04
C VAL A 148 -0.10 14.19 -14.35
N GLU A 149 0.99 14.33 -15.10
CA GLU A 149 1.55 15.62 -15.51
C GLU A 149 0.57 16.47 -16.34
N GLN A 150 -0.23 15.85 -17.21
CA GLN A 150 -1.23 16.56 -18.01
C GLN A 150 -2.45 16.98 -17.20
N THR A 151 -2.85 16.18 -16.21
CA THR A 151 -4.03 16.46 -15.38
C THR A 151 -3.70 17.50 -14.30
N THR A 152 -2.44 17.61 -13.88
CA THR A 152 -1.99 18.61 -12.91
C THR A 152 -1.81 19.99 -13.56
N LEU A 153 -2.67 20.94 -13.19
CA LEU A 153 -2.58 22.32 -13.69
C LEU A 153 -1.31 23.01 -13.18
N LYS A 154 -0.36 23.28 -14.08
CA LYS A 154 0.81 24.11 -13.77
C LYS A 154 0.38 25.57 -13.68
N ALA A 155 0.25 26.10 -12.47
CA ALA A 155 -0.01 27.51 -12.25
C ALA A 155 1.25 28.34 -12.57
N GLN A 156 1.09 29.37 -13.40
CA GLN A 156 2.14 30.34 -13.70
C GLN A 156 1.65 31.74 -13.35
N THR A 157 2.55 32.60 -12.86
CA THR A 157 2.19 33.96 -12.51
C THR A 157 2.22 34.82 -13.77
N VAL A 158 1.08 35.42 -14.10
CA VAL A 158 0.97 36.38 -15.20
C VAL A 158 1.24 37.78 -14.66
N ASN A 159 2.34 38.38 -15.10
CA ASN A 159 2.68 39.76 -14.79
C ASN A 159 2.36 40.66 -15.98
N ARG A 160 1.60 41.73 -15.75
CA ARG A 160 1.21 42.68 -16.80
C ARG A 160 1.92 44.00 -16.55
N ASN A 161 2.77 44.43 -17.48
CA ASN A 161 3.45 45.71 -17.35
C ASN A 161 2.51 46.88 -17.69
N ARG A 162 2.91 48.11 -17.30
CA ARG A 162 2.13 49.34 -17.54
C ARG A 162 1.91 49.66 -19.03
N SER A 163 2.65 49.00 -19.92
CA SER A 163 2.50 49.09 -21.38
C SER A 163 1.52 48.07 -21.95
N GLY A 164 0.88 47.25 -21.12
CA GLY A 164 -0.11 46.26 -21.54
C GLY A 164 0.48 44.92 -22.00
N VAL A 165 1.81 44.75 -21.95
CA VAL A 165 2.47 43.48 -22.28
C VAL A 165 2.29 42.50 -21.11
N THR A 166 1.76 41.32 -21.43
CA THR A 166 1.62 40.20 -20.50
C THR A 166 2.84 39.31 -20.59
N ASN A 167 3.62 39.25 -19.50
CA ASN A 167 4.72 38.31 -19.34
C ASN A 167 4.28 37.17 -18.43
N VAL A 168 4.43 35.95 -18.89
CA VAL A 168 4.18 34.75 -18.07
C VAL A 168 5.51 34.34 -17.47
N SER A 169 5.59 34.35 -16.14
CA SER A 169 6.76 33.89 -15.41
C SER A 169 6.39 32.64 -14.62
N SER A 170 7.16 31.57 -14.78
CA SER A 170 7.16 30.47 -13.81
C SER A 170 7.45 31.08 -12.43
N PRO A 171 6.85 30.55 -11.33
CA PRO A 171 7.24 30.98 -9.99
C PRO A 171 8.75 30.89 -9.92
N GLY A 172 9.41 32.05 -9.76
CA GLY A 172 10.86 32.08 -9.63
C GLY A 172 11.25 31.16 -8.48
N LYS A 173 12.46 30.60 -8.53
CA LYS A 173 13.15 29.99 -7.39
C LYS A 173 13.38 31.03 -6.28
N ALA A 174 12.33 31.68 -5.80
CA ALA A 174 12.34 32.46 -4.58
C ALA A 174 12.60 31.45 -3.48
N PHE A 175 13.78 31.56 -2.85
CA PHE A 175 14.23 30.84 -1.66
C PHE A 175 13.11 30.07 -0.97
N ASN A 176 12.90 28.83 -1.42
CA ASN A 176 12.02 27.87 -0.80
C ASN A 176 12.67 27.49 0.52
N LEU A 177 12.36 28.24 1.59
CA LEU A 177 12.70 27.90 2.98
C LEU A 177 11.95 26.64 3.48
N TYR A 178 11.13 26.05 2.62
CA TYR A 178 10.59 24.70 2.75
C TYR A 178 10.94 23.94 1.47
N PRO A 179 11.64 22.79 1.53
CA PRO A 179 11.85 21.97 0.35
C PRO A 179 10.47 21.65 -0.22
N SER A 180 10.22 22.09 -1.46
CA SER A 180 9.07 21.64 -2.22
C SER A 180 9.10 20.12 -2.23
N ASN A 181 8.06 19.48 -1.68
CA ASN A 181 7.80 18.04 -1.71
C ASN A 181 7.65 17.46 -3.15
N GLU A 182 8.17 18.14 -4.16
CA GLU A 182 8.22 17.68 -5.55
C GLU A 182 9.44 16.76 -5.67
N TYR A 183 9.23 15.47 -5.41
CA TYR A 183 10.22 14.44 -5.69
C TYR A 183 10.65 14.51 -7.16
N GLU A 184 11.96 14.51 -7.41
CA GLU A 184 12.51 14.58 -8.76
C GLU A 184 12.11 13.33 -9.55
N VAL A 185 11.48 13.55 -10.70
CA VAL A 185 11.12 12.49 -11.65
C VAL A 185 12.40 11.94 -12.27
N LEU A 186 12.54 10.61 -12.30
CA LEU A 186 13.71 9.95 -12.87
C LEU A 186 13.79 10.16 -14.39
N PRO A 187 15.01 10.13 -14.99
CA PRO A 187 15.21 10.26 -16.43
C PRO A 187 14.39 9.26 -17.25
N ASN A 188 14.16 9.57 -18.53
CA ASN A 188 13.46 8.67 -19.45
C ASN A 188 14.16 7.30 -19.53
N GLY A 189 13.37 6.23 -19.54
CA GLY A 189 13.85 4.84 -19.49
C GLY A 189 14.13 4.33 -18.07
N SER A 190 14.01 5.17 -17.05
CA SER A 190 14.05 4.77 -15.64
C SER A 190 12.69 4.95 -14.97
N GLU A 191 12.41 4.04 -14.04
CA GLU A 191 11.19 4.02 -13.26
C GLU A 191 11.53 3.87 -11.79
N ALA A 192 10.89 4.68 -10.95
CA ALA A 192 11.06 4.58 -9.51
C ALA A 192 10.18 3.46 -8.96
N HIS A 193 10.60 2.86 -7.84
CA HIS A 193 9.80 1.85 -7.15
C HIS A 193 8.39 2.35 -6.78
N TRP A 194 8.18 3.63 -6.45
CA TRP A 194 6.85 4.18 -6.18
C TRP A 194 5.94 4.21 -7.44
N GLU A 195 6.50 4.33 -8.64
CA GLU A 195 5.74 4.27 -9.91
C GLU A 195 5.26 2.84 -10.21
N VAL A 196 6.06 1.84 -9.82
CA VAL A 196 5.63 0.43 -9.87
C VAL A 196 4.45 0.21 -8.94
N VAL A 197 4.51 0.75 -7.72
CA VAL A 197 3.38 0.70 -6.76
C VAL A 197 2.15 1.44 -7.28
N GLU A 198 2.32 2.62 -7.88
CA GLU A 198 1.23 3.36 -8.55
C GLU A 198 0.49 2.49 -9.56
N ARG A 199 1.25 1.82 -10.43
CA ARG A 199 0.70 0.97 -11.48
C ARG A 199 -0.06 -0.24 -10.92
N ILE A 200 0.49 -0.90 -9.90
CA ILE A 200 -0.19 -2.03 -9.24
C ILE A 200 -1.55 -1.58 -8.69
N LEU A 201 -1.59 -0.45 -7.97
CA LEU A 201 -2.82 0.08 -7.37
C LEU A 201 -3.82 0.54 -8.43
N PHE A 202 -3.34 1.17 -9.50
CA PHE A 202 -4.18 1.65 -10.59
C PHE A 202 -4.85 0.48 -11.31
N ILE A 203 -4.10 -0.59 -11.63
CA ILE A 203 -4.67 -1.82 -12.21
C ILE A 203 -5.70 -2.44 -11.27
N TYR A 204 -5.38 -2.53 -9.97
CA TYR A 204 -6.32 -3.06 -8.97
C TYR A 204 -7.62 -2.27 -8.94
N ALA A 205 -7.56 -0.94 -8.92
CA ALA A 205 -8.74 -0.07 -8.89
C ALA A 205 -9.62 -0.26 -10.12
N LYS A 206 -9.01 -0.42 -11.31
CA LYS A 206 -9.74 -0.68 -12.56
C LYS A 206 -10.40 -2.05 -12.61
N LEU A 207 -9.75 -3.08 -12.07
CA LEU A 207 -10.31 -4.43 -11.98
C LEU A 207 -11.41 -4.56 -10.93
N ASN A 208 -11.45 -3.67 -9.93
CA ASN A 208 -12.36 -3.75 -8.80
C ASN A 208 -13.20 -2.47 -8.66
N PRO A 209 -14.01 -2.07 -9.65
CA PRO A 209 -14.70 -0.77 -9.67
C PRO A 209 -15.69 -0.58 -8.50
N GLY A 210 -16.14 -1.65 -7.85
CA GLY A 210 -17.01 -1.57 -6.68
C GLY A 210 -16.31 -1.13 -5.39
N ILE A 211 -14.98 -1.24 -5.32
CA ILE A 211 -14.15 -0.72 -4.21
C ILE A 211 -13.28 0.43 -4.71
N ALA A 212 -12.73 0.29 -5.92
CA ALA A 212 -11.71 1.13 -6.52
C ALA A 212 -10.50 1.29 -5.59
N TYR A 213 -9.81 2.44 -5.68
CA TYR A 213 -8.75 2.79 -4.74
C TYR A 213 -9.34 3.46 -3.49
N VAL A 214 -8.87 3.01 -2.32
CA VAL A 214 -9.15 3.66 -1.04
C VAL A 214 -7.83 4.08 -0.40
N GLN A 215 -7.77 5.33 0.08
CA GLN A 215 -6.60 5.88 0.74
C GLN A 215 -6.15 4.94 1.88
N GLY A 216 -4.86 4.59 1.89
CA GLY A 216 -4.28 3.62 2.81
C GLY A 216 -3.95 2.27 2.18
N MET A 217 -4.54 1.93 1.02
CA MET A 217 -4.13 0.74 0.26
C MET A 217 -2.65 0.76 -0.14
N ASN A 218 -2.08 1.96 -0.37
CA ASN A 218 -0.66 2.17 -0.60
C ASN A 218 0.23 1.66 0.56
N GLU A 219 -0.24 1.79 1.80
CA GLU A 219 0.45 1.32 3.00
C GLU A 219 0.39 -0.21 3.16
N ILE A 220 -0.54 -0.87 2.47
CA ILE A 220 -0.68 -2.33 2.47
C ILE A 220 0.18 -2.94 1.36
N VAL A 221 0.11 -2.39 0.15
CA VAL A 221 0.89 -2.90 -0.99
C VAL A 221 2.40 -2.65 -0.83
N GLY A 222 2.79 -1.57 -0.15
CA GLY A 222 4.19 -1.18 0.05
C GLY A 222 5.06 -2.28 0.68
N PRO A 223 4.70 -2.85 1.84
CA PRO A 223 5.44 -3.94 2.47
C PRO A 223 5.53 -5.21 1.62
N ILE A 224 4.48 -5.56 0.88
CA ILE A 224 4.46 -6.70 -0.04
C ILE A 224 5.48 -6.47 -1.15
N TYR A 225 5.37 -5.32 -1.81
CA TYR A 225 6.26 -4.94 -2.91
C TYR A 225 7.72 -4.92 -2.48
N TYR A 226 8.02 -4.26 -1.35
CA TYR A 226 9.37 -4.22 -0.79
C TYR A 226 9.93 -5.63 -0.58
N THR A 227 9.13 -6.53 -0.02
CA THR A 227 9.55 -7.91 0.26
C THR A 227 9.90 -8.68 -1.01
N PHE A 228 9.14 -8.50 -2.10
CA PHE A 228 9.40 -9.20 -3.36
C PHE A 228 10.49 -8.53 -4.20
N ALA A 229 10.53 -7.20 -4.24
CA ALA A 229 11.51 -6.44 -5.03
C ALA A 229 12.93 -6.45 -4.42
N THR A 230 13.06 -6.80 -3.13
CA THR A 230 14.36 -6.96 -2.47
C THR A 230 14.84 -8.42 -2.39
N ASP A 231 14.17 -9.36 -3.05
CA ASP A 231 14.56 -10.77 -3.09
C ASP A 231 16.00 -10.93 -3.63
N PRO A 232 16.90 -11.72 -3.01
CA PRO A 232 18.26 -11.88 -3.53
C PRO A 232 18.34 -12.53 -4.93
N ASN A 233 17.32 -13.24 -5.37
CA ASN A 233 17.28 -13.87 -6.69
C ASN A 233 16.73 -12.91 -7.76
N SER A 234 17.59 -12.58 -8.72
CA SER A 234 17.29 -11.71 -9.87
C SER A 234 16.00 -12.08 -10.60
N GLN A 235 15.79 -13.37 -10.88
CA GLN A 235 14.61 -13.86 -11.61
C GLN A 235 13.31 -13.60 -10.82
N TRP A 236 13.38 -13.67 -9.49
CA TRP A 236 12.22 -13.45 -8.63
C TRP A 236 11.94 -11.95 -8.47
N LYS A 237 12.98 -11.11 -8.44
CA LYS A 237 12.83 -9.65 -8.46
C LYS A 237 12.15 -9.14 -9.72
N GLU A 238 12.48 -9.71 -10.88
CA GLU A 238 11.88 -9.33 -12.17
C GLU A 238 10.35 -9.47 -12.14
N HIS A 239 9.85 -10.47 -11.41
CA HIS A 239 8.41 -10.75 -11.28
C HIS A 239 7.75 -10.06 -10.07
N ALA A 240 8.50 -9.26 -9.31
CA ALA A 240 8.02 -8.68 -8.05
C ALA A 240 6.73 -7.86 -8.22
N GLU A 241 6.56 -7.13 -9.33
CA GLU A 241 5.35 -6.35 -9.60
C GLU A 241 4.11 -7.25 -9.73
N ALA A 242 4.17 -8.26 -10.60
CA ALA A 242 3.07 -9.18 -10.85
C ALA A 242 2.73 -10.00 -9.59
N ASP A 243 3.74 -10.50 -8.90
CA ASP A 243 3.57 -11.24 -7.65
C ASP A 243 2.93 -10.38 -6.57
N THR A 244 3.34 -9.11 -6.47
CA THR A 244 2.75 -8.15 -5.53
C THR A 244 1.30 -7.92 -5.86
N PHE A 245 0.95 -7.73 -7.14
CA PHE A 245 -0.43 -7.50 -7.56
C PHE A 245 -1.35 -8.65 -7.12
N PHE A 246 -0.98 -9.90 -7.37
CA PHE A 246 -1.81 -11.04 -6.99
C PHE A 246 -1.86 -11.27 -5.49
N CYS A 247 -0.72 -11.14 -4.80
CA CYS A 247 -0.67 -11.24 -3.34
C CYS A 247 -1.56 -10.17 -2.67
N PHE A 248 -1.46 -8.92 -3.15
CA PHE A 248 -2.29 -7.81 -2.69
C PHE A 248 -3.76 -8.04 -2.99
N THR A 249 -4.10 -8.46 -4.22
CA THR A 249 -5.49 -8.71 -4.62
C THR A 249 -6.15 -9.80 -3.76
N ASN A 250 -5.43 -10.90 -3.50
CA ASN A 250 -5.91 -11.98 -2.63
C ASN A 250 -6.15 -11.45 -1.20
N LEU A 251 -5.19 -10.74 -0.62
CA LEU A 251 -5.33 -10.15 0.72
C LEU A 251 -6.52 -9.18 0.81
N MET A 252 -6.69 -8.32 -0.19
CA MET A 252 -7.78 -7.37 -0.24
C MET A 252 -9.13 -8.05 -0.46
N SER A 253 -9.18 -9.19 -1.14
CA SER A 253 -10.41 -9.96 -1.31
C SER A 253 -10.93 -10.54 0.01
N GLU A 254 -10.03 -10.98 0.90
CA GLU A 254 -10.37 -11.48 2.23
C GLU A 254 -10.76 -10.35 3.20
N ASN A 255 -10.18 -9.15 3.01
CA ASN A 255 -10.43 -7.98 3.84
C ASN A 255 -11.49 -7.03 3.24
N ARG A 256 -12.16 -7.43 2.16
CA ARG A 256 -13.02 -6.58 1.32
C ARG A 256 -14.14 -5.91 2.11
N ASP A 257 -14.73 -6.64 3.06
CA ASP A 257 -15.87 -6.15 3.85
C ASP A 257 -15.53 -4.91 4.68
N ASN A 258 -14.26 -4.75 5.08
CA ASN A 258 -13.80 -3.58 5.83
C ASN A 258 -13.75 -2.29 4.98
N PHE A 259 -13.78 -2.40 3.65
CA PHE A 259 -13.70 -1.27 2.72
C PHE A 259 -15.05 -0.93 2.08
N ILE A 260 -16.08 -1.73 2.33
CA ILE A 260 -17.43 -1.50 1.79
C ILE A 260 -18.24 -0.78 2.85
N LYS A 261 -18.47 0.52 2.64
CA LYS A 261 -19.23 1.39 3.56
C LYS A 261 -20.62 0.84 3.93
N SER A 262 -21.29 0.12 3.02
CA SER A 262 -22.59 -0.48 3.30
C SER A 262 -22.54 -1.68 4.26
N LEU A 263 -21.35 -2.21 4.53
CA LEU A 263 -21.13 -3.33 5.46
C LEU A 263 -20.61 -2.87 6.83
N ASP A 264 -20.39 -1.57 7.04
CA ASP A 264 -19.82 -1.02 8.28
C ASP A 264 -20.60 -1.46 9.53
N ASP A 265 -21.93 -1.57 9.45
CA ASP A 265 -22.83 -1.95 10.56
C ASP A 265 -23.13 -3.47 10.63
N SER A 266 -22.50 -4.28 9.78
CA SER A 266 -22.70 -5.73 9.76
C SER A 266 -21.80 -6.46 10.77
N GLN A 267 -22.15 -7.72 11.10
CA GLN A 267 -21.32 -8.58 11.97
C GLN A 267 -19.95 -8.92 11.38
N CYS A 268 -19.74 -8.76 10.07
CA CYS A 268 -18.43 -8.90 9.43
C CYS A 268 -17.74 -7.54 9.16
N GLY A 269 -18.43 -6.44 9.45
CA GLY A 269 -17.99 -5.07 9.17
C GLY A 269 -16.89 -4.59 10.10
N ILE A 270 -16.29 -3.46 9.71
CA ILE A 270 -15.21 -2.83 10.47
C ILE A 270 -15.67 -2.44 11.89
N THR A 271 -16.93 -2.01 12.07
CA THR A 271 -17.46 -1.65 13.40
C THR A 271 -17.44 -2.83 14.35
N TYR A 272 -17.89 -4.01 13.90
CA TYR A 272 -17.84 -5.21 14.73
C TYR A 272 -16.41 -5.59 15.13
N LYS A 273 -15.46 -5.52 14.20
CA LYS A 273 -14.04 -5.82 14.50
C LYS A 273 -13.44 -4.82 15.50
N MET A 274 -13.79 -3.54 15.39
CA MET A 274 -13.35 -2.50 16.32
C MET A 274 -13.91 -2.73 17.73
N GLU A 275 -15.21 -3.05 17.84
CA GLU A 275 -15.85 -3.38 19.12
C GLU A 275 -15.28 -4.69 19.71
N SER A 276 -14.90 -5.65 18.87
CA SER A 276 -14.26 -6.90 19.31
C SER A 276 -12.93 -6.65 20.03
N VAL A 277 -12.15 -5.64 19.63
CA VAL A 277 -10.94 -5.22 20.36
C VAL A 277 -11.30 -4.73 21.77
N TYR A 278 -12.35 -3.92 21.92
CA TYR A 278 -12.82 -3.42 23.22
C TYR A 278 -13.41 -4.51 24.10
N SER A 279 -14.21 -5.41 23.54
CA SER A 279 -14.75 -6.57 24.26
C SER A 279 -13.61 -7.43 24.79
N MET A 280 -12.59 -7.69 23.96
CA MET A 280 -11.43 -8.46 24.37
C MET A 280 -10.61 -7.74 25.44
N LEU A 281 -10.47 -6.41 25.35
CA LEU A 281 -9.82 -5.61 26.38
C LEU A 281 -10.57 -5.70 27.71
N LYS A 282 -11.91 -5.60 27.68
CA LYS A 282 -12.76 -5.72 28.88
C LYS A 282 -12.55 -7.05 29.60
N ASP A 283 -12.41 -8.14 28.84
CA ASP A 283 -12.19 -9.47 29.40
C ASP A 283 -10.78 -9.67 29.96
N LYS A 284 -9.77 -8.99 29.39
CA LYS A 284 -8.35 -9.17 29.77
C LYS A 284 -7.85 -8.15 30.80
N ASP A 285 -8.35 -6.93 30.76
CA ASP A 285 -7.97 -5.81 31.63
C ASP A 285 -9.15 -4.85 31.83
N LEU A 286 -10.03 -5.22 32.77
CA LEU A 286 -11.23 -4.46 33.08
C LEU A 286 -10.93 -3.03 33.57
N GLU A 287 -9.84 -2.83 34.31
CA GLU A 287 -9.45 -1.51 34.81
C GLU A 287 -9.10 -0.56 33.66
N LEU A 288 -8.28 -1.03 32.71
CA LEU A 288 -7.93 -0.24 31.53
C LEU A 288 -9.16 0.04 30.66
N TYR A 289 -10.04 -0.96 30.46
CA TYR A 289 -11.31 -0.77 29.75
C TYR A 289 -12.15 0.34 30.39
N LEU A 290 -12.37 0.28 31.71
CA LEU A 290 -13.18 1.27 32.43
C LEU A 290 -12.57 2.67 32.34
N LYS A 291 -11.24 2.78 32.37
CA LYS A 291 -10.55 4.07 32.18
C LYS A 291 -10.83 4.69 30.81
N LEU A 292 -10.77 3.90 29.75
CA LEU A 292 -11.06 4.38 28.39
C LEU A 292 -12.53 4.75 28.23
N GLU A 293 -13.43 3.97 28.84
CA GLU A 293 -14.88 4.23 28.86
C GLU A 293 -15.22 5.51 29.64
N GLU A 294 -14.64 5.72 30.82
CA GLU A 294 -14.77 6.95 31.62
C GLU A 294 -14.37 8.19 30.82
N GLN A 295 -13.29 8.09 30.05
CA GLN A 295 -12.80 9.17 29.19
C GLN A 295 -13.57 9.32 27.87
N ASN A 296 -14.59 8.50 27.62
CA ASN A 296 -15.33 8.45 26.36
C ASN A 296 -14.43 8.22 25.13
N ILE A 297 -13.31 7.52 25.31
CA ILE A 297 -12.46 7.10 24.19
C ILE A 297 -13.18 5.94 23.52
N LYS A 298 -13.57 6.14 22.26
CA LYS A 298 -14.24 5.12 21.46
C LYS A 298 -13.23 4.37 20.59
N PRO A 299 -13.40 3.05 20.37
CA PRO A 299 -12.45 2.26 19.59
C PRO A 299 -12.25 2.82 18.18
N GLN A 300 -13.31 3.36 17.56
CA GLN A 300 -13.29 3.92 16.20
C GLN A 300 -12.22 5.00 16.01
N TYR A 301 -11.81 5.71 17.07
CA TYR A 301 -10.82 6.78 16.97
C TYR A 301 -9.39 6.31 16.73
N PHE A 302 -9.10 5.02 16.95
CA PHE A 302 -7.76 4.47 16.78
C PHE A 302 -7.73 3.08 16.13
N THR A 303 -8.65 2.17 16.47
CA THR A 303 -8.63 0.79 15.94
C THR A 303 -9.05 0.72 14.48
N PHE A 304 -9.82 1.68 13.96
CA PHE A 304 -10.18 1.73 12.54
C PHE A 304 -8.93 1.64 11.67
N ARG A 305 -7.96 2.53 11.93
CA ARG A 305 -6.70 2.63 11.17
C ARG A 305 -5.82 1.38 11.39
N TRP A 306 -5.75 0.90 12.63
CA TRP A 306 -4.98 -0.30 12.98
C TRP A 306 -5.44 -1.54 12.22
N LEU A 307 -6.77 -1.74 12.14
CA LEU A 307 -7.38 -2.91 11.51
C LEU A 307 -7.41 -2.79 9.98
N THR A 308 -7.81 -1.64 9.45
CA THR A 308 -7.91 -1.43 7.99
C THR A 308 -6.55 -1.44 7.31
N LEU A 309 -5.50 -0.93 7.97
CA LEU A 309 -4.14 -0.88 7.44
C LEU A 309 -3.24 -2.01 7.95
N LEU A 310 -3.79 -3.01 8.64
CA LEU A 310 -3.04 -4.17 9.16
C LEU A 310 -1.79 -3.74 9.96
N LEU A 311 -1.94 -2.68 10.77
CA LEU A 311 -0.91 -2.05 11.60
C LEU A 311 0.28 -1.43 10.86
N SER A 312 0.25 -1.32 9.53
CA SER A 312 1.39 -0.86 8.72
C SER A 312 1.86 0.56 9.04
N GLN A 313 0.97 1.41 9.58
CA GLN A 313 1.29 2.76 10.01
C GLN A 313 1.69 2.88 11.49
N GLU A 314 1.52 1.84 12.32
CA GLU A 314 1.91 1.88 13.74
C GLU A 314 3.39 1.55 13.95
N PHE A 315 3.95 0.78 13.03
CA PHE A 315 5.27 0.19 13.13
C PHE A 315 6.15 0.61 11.95
N LEU A 316 7.48 0.51 12.13
CA LEU A 316 8.41 0.67 11.03
C LEU A 316 8.34 -0.54 10.10
N LEU A 317 8.68 -0.36 8.82
CA LEU A 317 8.55 -1.41 7.81
C LEU A 317 9.15 -2.77 8.22
N PRO A 318 10.35 -2.88 8.83
CA PRO A 318 10.88 -4.17 9.27
C PRO A 318 9.97 -4.89 10.29
N ASP A 319 9.36 -4.14 11.20
CA ASP A 319 8.45 -4.68 12.21
C ASP A 319 7.10 -5.05 11.59
N VAL A 320 6.60 -4.25 10.64
CA VAL A 320 5.40 -4.57 9.85
C VAL A 320 5.60 -5.91 9.14
N ILE A 321 6.71 -6.07 8.42
CA ILE A 321 7.05 -7.32 7.74
C ILE A 321 7.12 -8.48 8.73
N ARG A 322 7.71 -8.28 9.92
CA ARG A 322 7.76 -9.33 10.94
C ARG A 322 6.37 -9.69 11.46
N ILE A 323 5.50 -8.72 11.74
CA ILE A 323 4.11 -9.00 12.15
C ILE A 323 3.38 -9.77 11.04
N TRP A 324 3.64 -9.40 9.79
CA TRP A 324 3.00 -10.00 8.62
C TRP A 324 3.48 -11.42 8.31
N ASP A 325 4.71 -11.80 8.69
CA ASP A 325 5.14 -13.20 8.68
C ASP A 325 4.16 -14.09 9.47
N THR A 326 3.72 -13.60 10.64
CA THR A 326 2.73 -14.28 11.47
C THR A 326 1.34 -14.16 10.88
N LEU A 327 0.93 -12.96 10.47
CA LEU A 327 -0.39 -12.69 9.90
C LEU A 327 -0.69 -13.57 8.67
N PHE A 328 0.24 -13.71 7.74
CA PHE A 328 0.04 -14.52 6.53
C PHE A 328 0.15 -16.03 6.78
N SER A 329 0.74 -16.42 7.91
CA SER A 329 0.80 -17.83 8.33
C SER A 329 -0.47 -18.29 9.06
N ASP A 330 -1.19 -17.37 9.70
CA ASP A 330 -2.37 -17.69 10.49
C ASP A 330 -3.61 -17.90 9.59
N GLN A 331 -4.40 -18.93 9.92
CA GLN A 331 -5.66 -19.25 9.25
C GLN A 331 -6.79 -18.30 9.67
N ASP A 332 -6.71 -17.76 10.89
CA ASP A 332 -7.63 -16.77 11.45
C ASP A 332 -6.91 -15.44 11.67
N ARG A 333 -6.20 -15.00 10.62
CA ARG A 333 -5.30 -13.82 10.64
C ARG A 333 -5.96 -12.55 11.12
N PHE A 334 -7.25 -12.33 10.84
CA PHE A 334 -7.95 -11.12 11.28
C PHE A 334 -8.38 -11.20 12.75
N HIS A 335 -8.66 -12.39 13.30
CA HIS A 335 -8.79 -12.56 14.73
C HIS A 335 -7.44 -12.38 15.44
N PHE A 336 -6.36 -12.94 14.89
CA PHE A 336 -5.00 -12.69 15.36
C PHE A 336 -4.69 -11.18 15.40
N LEU A 337 -5.09 -10.43 14.37
CA LEU A 337 -4.92 -8.97 14.35
C LEU A 337 -5.66 -8.28 15.50
N ILE A 338 -6.88 -8.72 15.85
CA ILE A 338 -7.63 -8.21 17.01
C ILE A 338 -6.86 -8.49 18.32
N LEU A 339 -6.30 -9.70 18.47
CA LEU A 339 -5.46 -10.08 19.61
C LEU A 339 -4.23 -9.16 19.72
N VAL A 340 -3.55 -8.89 18.61
CA VAL A 340 -2.40 -7.96 18.57
C VAL A 340 -2.81 -6.55 18.97
N CYS A 341 -3.92 -6.03 18.43
CA CYS A 341 -4.45 -4.71 18.81
C CYS A 341 -4.76 -4.62 20.31
N CYS A 342 -5.36 -5.65 20.91
CA CYS A 342 -5.62 -5.70 22.34
C CYS A 342 -4.31 -5.76 23.15
N ALA A 343 -3.36 -6.59 22.72
CA ALA A 343 -2.04 -6.66 23.36
C ALA A 343 -1.32 -5.31 23.33
N MET A 344 -1.39 -4.57 22.21
CA MET A 344 -0.81 -3.22 22.10
C MET A 344 -1.36 -2.26 23.14
N LEU A 345 -2.66 -2.31 23.45
CA LEU A 345 -3.27 -1.50 24.51
C LEU A 345 -2.73 -1.87 25.90
N ILE A 346 -2.66 -3.17 26.19
CA ILE A 346 -2.14 -3.67 27.47
C ILE A 346 -0.65 -3.29 27.64
N LEU A 347 0.13 -3.30 26.57
CA LEU A 347 1.55 -2.91 26.62
C LEU A 347 1.78 -1.45 27.00
N ILE A 348 0.82 -0.56 26.72
CA ILE A 348 0.90 0.87 27.07
C ILE A 348 -0.02 1.23 28.25
N ARG A 349 -0.57 0.22 28.93
CA ARG A 349 -1.53 0.32 30.03
C ARG A 349 -1.17 1.39 31.06
N ASP A 350 0.03 1.34 31.61
CA ASP A 350 0.43 2.23 32.72
C ASP A 350 0.40 3.71 32.29
N ASN A 351 0.77 3.99 31.03
CA ASN A 351 0.67 5.33 30.46
C ASN A 351 -0.80 5.75 30.28
N LEU A 352 -1.66 4.83 29.83
CA LEU A 352 -3.08 5.10 29.62
C LEU A 352 -3.85 5.33 30.94
N LEU A 353 -3.52 4.57 31.98
CA LEU A 353 -4.14 4.74 33.31
C LEU A 353 -3.74 6.08 33.94
N ALA A 354 -2.48 6.49 33.78
CA ALA A 354 -1.97 7.76 34.28
C ALA A 354 -2.43 8.98 33.46
N GLY A 355 -2.73 8.78 32.16
CA GLY A 355 -3.07 9.86 31.23
C GLY A 355 -4.51 10.37 31.31
N ASP A 356 -4.71 11.61 30.88
CA ASP A 356 -6.04 12.17 30.59
C ASP A 356 -6.48 11.85 29.15
N PHE A 357 -7.69 12.27 28.77
CA PHE A 357 -8.24 12.03 27.43
C PHE A 357 -7.28 12.48 26.31
N THR A 358 -6.62 13.64 26.45
CA THR A 358 -5.78 14.21 25.38
C THR A 358 -4.46 13.46 25.25
N VAL A 359 -3.84 13.10 26.39
CA VAL A 359 -2.62 12.30 26.41
C VAL A 359 -2.87 10.90 25.86
N ASN A 360 -3.99 10.28 26.23
CA ASN A 360 -4.35 8.94 25.80
C ASN A 360 -4.69 8.89 24.31
N MET A 361 -5.50 9.83 23.82
CA MET A 361 -5.79 9.95 22.39
C MET A 361 -4.53 10.14 21.55
N ARG A 362 -3.59 10.98 22.00
CA ARG A 362 -2.30 11.15 21.33
C ARG A 362 -1.48 9.86 21.35
N SER A 363 -1.44 9.16 22.49
CA SER A 363 -0.67 7.92 22.63
C SER A 363 -1.19 6.79 21.73
N LEU A 364 -2.51 6.74 21.50
CA LEU A 364 -3.15 5.76 20.63
C LEU A 364 -3.02 6.07 19.13
N GLN A 365 -2.77 7.34 18.77
CA GLN A 365 -2.70 7.78 17.38
C GLN A 365 -1.27 7.99 16.86
N VAL A 366 -0.28 8.12 17.74
CA VAL A 366 1.13 8.24 17.36
C VAL A 366 1.75 6.85 17.20
N ARG A 367 2.64 6.68 16.20
CA ARG A 367 3.41 5.45 15.95
C ARG A 367 3.86 4.80 17.25
N LEU A 368 3.16 3.73 17.63
CA LEU A 368 3.37 2.98 18.88
C LEU A 368 4.77 2.39 18.97
N PHE A 369 5.47 2.27 17.84
CA PHE A 369 6.89 1.93 17.77
C PHE A 369 7.75 2.63 18.85
N PHE A 370 7.61 3.96 19.02
CA PHE A 370 8.44 4.71 19.97
C PHE A 370 8.11 4.41 21.44
N ILE A 371 6.88 4.00 21.74
CA ILE A 371 6.41 3.71 23.09
C ILE A 371 6.74 2.24 23.44
N ILE A 372 6.51 1.33 22.50
CA ILE A 372 6.78 -0.11 22.65
C ILE A 372 8.29 -0.37 22.76
N HIS A 373 9.13 0.25 21.93
CA HIS A 373 10.59 0.04 22.01
C HIS A 373 11.25 0.71 23.23
N ARG A 374 10.70 1.81 23.75
CA ARG A 374 11.22 2.43 24.99
C ARG A 374 10.90 1.62 26.24
N ASN A 375 9.77 0.91 26.26
CA ASN A 375 9.31 0.17 27.44
C ASN A 375 9.57 -1.34 27.35
N ILE A 376 9.99 -1.88 26.21
CA ILE A 376 10.03 -3.33 25.99
C ILE A 376 11.33 -3.73 25.27
N LYS A 377 12.29 -4.30 26.03
CA LYS A 377 13.11 -5.40 25.52
C LYS A 377 12.13 -6.51 25.17
N ILE A 378 11.75 -6.66 23.89
CA ILE A 378 10.75 -7.63 23.41
C ILE A 378 11.02 -8.99 24.10
N PRO A 379 10.27 -9.38 25.14
CA PRO A 379 10.32 -10.74 25.60
C PRO A 379 9.70 -11.54 24.47
N LYS A 380 10.34 -12.64 24.11
CA LYS A 380 9.77 -13.64 23.21
C LYS A 380 8.29 -13.81 23.58
N LEU A 381 7.40 -13.40 22.69
CA LEU A 381 5.99 -13.80 22.77
C LEU A 381 5.98 -15.32 22.61
N HIS A 382 5.99 -16.02 23.74
CA HIS A 382 5.43 -17.36 23.82
C HIS A 382 3.94 -17.13 24.11
N MET A 383 3.16 -17.01 23.03
CA MET A 383 1.74 -17.36 23.04
C MET A 383 1.63 -18.81 22.62
#